data_AF-A0A4Y8ILL1-F1
#
_entry.id   AF-A0A4Y8ILL1-F1
#
_cell.length_a   1.000
_cell.length_b   1.000
_cell.length_c   1.000
_cell.angle_alpha   90.00
_cell.angle_beta   90.00
_cell.angle_gamma   90.00
#
_symmetry.space_group_name_H-M   'P 1'
#
loop_
_entity.id
_entity.type
_entity.pdbx_description
1 polymer ?
#
loop_
_entity_poly.entity_id
_entity_poly.type
_entity_poly.pdbx_seq_one_letter_code
_entity_poly.pdbx_strand_id
1 'polypeptide(L)'
;MQGKIHVKVVGNMMDSECEIPQKTDDPKIIEKLQQNVNKTIEEEIKSAVEIDQKSFKADLFGFGDAYHRNNPKDWKVIQSKWMDIYPDIPIEVTVETEIHNAGSIILSPKAEVENK
;
A
#
# COMPACT_ATOMS: atom_id res chain seq x y z
N MET A 1 -18.51 -11.95 1.01
CA MET A 1 -18.06 -10.56 1.21
C MET A 1 -16.55 -10.59 1.41
N GLN A 2 -15.80 -9.68 0.78
CA GLN A 2 -14.34 -9.61 0.86
C GLN A 2 -13.95 -8.14 0.94
N GLY A 3 -13.12 -7.76 1.93
CA GLY A 3 -12.55 -6.43 2.03
C GLY A 3 -11.27 -6.32 1.21
N LYS A 4 -10.98 -5.14 0.68
CA LYS A 4 -9.76 -4.88 -0.10
C LYS A 4 -9.10 -3.60 0.37
N ILE A 5 -7.82 -3.69 0.70
CA ILE A 5 -6.95 -2.54 0.96
C ILE A 5 -5.94 -2.49 -0.17
N HIS A 6 -5.90 -1.37 -0.87
CA HIS A 6 -4.91 -1.11 -1.90
C HIS A 6 -4.07 0.10 -1.50
N VAL A 7 -2.75 -0.08 -1.45
CA VAL A 7 -1.81 0.95 -1.05
C VAL A 7 -0.86 1.23 -2.20
N LYS A 8 -0.82 2.49 -2.64
CA LYS A 8 0.20 2.98 -3.56
C LYS A 8 1.24 3.77 -2.78
N VAL A 9 2.49 3.40 -2.90
CA VAL A 9 3.63 4.04 -2.25
C VAL A 9 4.51 4.66 -3.31
N VAL A 10 4.89 5.92 -3.11
CA VAL A 10 5.86 6.60 -3.96
C VAL A 10 6.97 7.10 -3.05
N GLY A 11 8.20 6.67 -3.31
CA GLY A 11 9.37 6.98 -2.49
C GLY A 11 10.54 7.47 -3.33
N ASN A 12 11.36 8.33 -2.73
CA ASN A 12 12.63 8.73 -3.31
C ASN A 12 13.77 8.05 -2.54
N MET A 13 14.69 7.42 -3.27
CA MET A 13 15.92 6.90 -2.70
C MET A 13 17.02 7.95 -2.81
N MET A 14 17.64 8.28 -1.68
CA MET A 14 18.81 9.17 -1.63
C MET A 14 20.04 8.32 -1.29
N ASP A 15 21.08 8.43 -2.10
CA ASP A 15 22.34 7.73 -1.86
C ASP A 15 23.04 8.38 -0.67
N SER A 16 23.29 7.61 0.40
CA SER A 16 24.18 8.02 1.48
C SER A 16 25.47 7.25 1.28
N GLU A 17 26.58 7.97 1.05
CA GLU A 17 27.93 7.47 0.81
C GLU A 17 28.21 6.12 1.48
N CYS A 18 27.88 5.05 0.77
CA CYS A 18 28.42 3.74 1.02
C CYS A 18 29.23 3.42 -0.23
N GLU A 19 30.46 2.95 -0.04
CA GLU A 19 31.24 2.32 -1.10
C GLU A 19 30.53 1.01 -1.50
N ILE A 20 29.37 1.13 -2.13
CA ILE A 20 28.65 -0.01 -2.70
C ILE A 20 29.31 -0.23 -4.07
N PRO A 21 29.97 -1.37 -4.29
CA PRO A 21 30.54 -1.70 -5.60
C PRO A 21 29.45 -1.95 -6.68
N GLN A 22 28.17 -1.79 -6.33
CA GLN A 22 27.02 -1.94 -7.21
C GLN A 22 26.39 -0.59 -7.50
N LYS A 23 26.15 -0.36 -8.78
CA LYS A 23 25.38 0.76 -9.32
C LYS A 23 24.00 0.83 -8.66
N THR A 24 23.75 1.85 -7.84
CA THR A 24 22.49 2.07 -7.11
C THR A 24 21.30 2.40 -8.03
N ASP A 25 21.55 2.61 -9.32
CA ASP A 25 20.55 2.79 -10.38
C ASP A 25 20.23 1.51 -11.18
N ASP A 26 20.76 0.34 -10.80
CA ASP A 26 20.40 -0.92 -11.45
C ASP A 26 18.90 -1.21 -11.26
N PRO A 27 18.11 -1.35 -12.35
CA PRO A 27 16.68 -1.65 -12.28
C PRO A 27 16.36 -2.89 -11.43
N LYS A 28 17.25 -3.89 -11.39
CA LYS A 28 17.05 -5.10 -10.56
C LYS A 28 17.16 -4.82 -9.06
N ILE A 29 18.02 -3.89 -8.67
CA ILE A 29 18.17 -3.48 -7.26
C ILE A 29 16.93 -2.70 -6.84
N ILE A 30 16.47 -1.77 -7.70
CA ILE A 30 15.27 -0.98 -7.48
C ILE A 30 14.02 -1.86 -7.40
N GLU A 31 13.86 -2.82 -8.32
CA GLU A 31 12.75 -3.78 -8.30
C GLU A 31 12.76 -4.61 -7.00
N LYS A 32 13.92 -5.12 -6.59
CA LYS A 32 14.06 -5.86 -5.33
C LYS A 32 13.71 -5.00 -4.12
N LEU A 33 14.11 -3.73 -4.12
CA LEU A 33 13.77 -2.80 -3.05
C LEU A 33 12.25 -2.53 -3.01
N GLN A 34 11.61 -2.28 -4.15
CA GLN A 34 10.16 -2.14 -4.25
C GLN A 34 9.43 -3.38 -3.75
N GLN A 35 9.88 -4.59 -4.11
CA GLN A 35 9.31 -5.85 -3.63
C GLN A 35 9.45 -6.00 -2.10
N ASN A 36 10.59 -5.62 -1.54
CA ASN A 36 10.80 -5.63 -0.09
C ASN A 36 9.86 -4.65 0.61
N VAL A 37 9.74 -3.42 0.10
CA VAL A 37 8.82 -2.40 0.66
C VAL A 37 7.37 -2.87 0.57
N ASN A 38 6.95 -3.41 -0.58
CA ASN A 38 5.61 -3.99 -0.75
C ASN A 38 5.32 -5.03 0.33
N LYS A 39 6.24 -5.99 0.49
CA LYS A 39 6.09 -7.09 1.45
C LYS A 39 6.02 -6.58 2.89
N THR A 40 6.91 -5.69 3.29
CA THR A 40 6.94 -5.15 4.65
C THR A 40 5.64 -4.42 4.99
N ILE A 41 5.18 -3.53 4.10
CA ILE A 41 3.94 -2.78 4.33
C ILE A 41 2.73 -3.73 4.32
N GLU A 42 2.70 -4.72 3.42
CA GLU A 42 1.63 -5.72 3.37
C GLU A 42 1.54 -6.51 4.68
N GLU A 43 2.68 -6.95 5.22
CA GLU A 43 2.76 -7.68 6.49
C GLU A 43 2.30 -6.81 7.68
N GLU A 44 2.73 -5.54 7.73
CA GLU A 44 2.30 -4.60 8.77
C GLU A 44 0.79 -4.35 8.74
N ILE A 45 0.23 -4.10 7.56
CA ILE A 45 -1.21 -3.90 7.40
C ILE A 45 -1.98 -5.17 7.75
N LYS A 46 -1.52 -6.34 7.31
CA LYS A 46 -2.15 -7.62 7.66
C LYS A 46 -2.17 -7.83 9.18
N SER A 47 -1.06 -7.52 9.87
CA SER A 47 -1.00 -7.60 11.33
C SER A 47 -1.97 -6.63 12.00
N ALA A 48 -2.05 -5.39 11.51
CA ALA A 48 -3.00 -4.40 12.03
C ALA A 48 -4.46 -4.83 11.83
N VAL A 49 -4.79 -5.36 10.65
CA VAL A 49 -6.11 -5.91 10.32
C VAL A 49 -6.45 -7.11 11.21
N GLU A 50 -5.49 -7.99 11.48
CA GLU A 50 -5.70 -9.13 12.36
C GLU A 50 -6.02 -8.68 13.80
N ILE A 51 -5.29 -7.70 14.33
CA ILE A 51 -5.59 -7.12 15.65
C ILE A 51 -6.98 -6.47 15.66
N ASP A 52 -7.31 -5.72 14.62
CA ASP A 52 -8.60 -5.08 14.44
C ASP A 52 -9.76 -6.09 14.44
N GLN A 53 -9.65 -7.14 13.63
CA GLN A 53 -10.67 -8.18 13.51
C GLN A 53 -10.75 -9.10 14.74
N LYS A 54 -9.63 -9.53 15.30
CA LYS A 54 -9.60 -10.61 16.30
C LYS A 54 -9.52 -10.11 17.74
N SER A 55 -8.76 -9.06 17.98
CA SER A 55 -8.59 -8.50 19.33
C SER A 55 -9.66 -7.46 19.65
N PHE A 56 -9.89 -6.50 18.74
CA PHE A 56 -10.85 -5.42 18.98
C PHE A 56 -12.25 -5.74 18.48
N LYS A 57 -12.38 -6.57 17.43
CA LYS A 57 -13.64 -6.82 16.73
C LYS A 57 -14.34 -5.50 16.35
N ALA A 58 -13.54 -4.51 15.99
CA ALA A 58 -13.96 -3.19 15.61
C ALA A 58 -13.68 -3.02 14.12
N ASP A 59 -14.50 -2.24 13.41
CA ASP A 59 -14.27 -1.96 12.00
C ASP A 59 -13.50 -0.65 11.85
N LEU A 60 -12.22 -0.64 12.24
CA LEU A 60 -11.41 0.59 12.27
C LEU A 60 -11.05 1.10 10.87
N PHE A 61 -11.01 0.21 9.88
CA PHE A 61 -10.71 0.55 8.49
C PHE A 61 -11.95 0.97 7.67
N GLY A 62 -13.16 0.88 8.24
CA GLY A 62 -14.39 1.37 7.62
C GLY A 62 -14.94 0.49 6.49
N PHE A 63 -14.75 -0.82 6.57
CA PHE A 63 -15.25 -1.78 5.59
C PHE A 63 -16.78 -1.83 5.52
N GLY A 64 -17.46 -1.64 6.64
CA GLY A 64 -18.93 -1.61 6.74
C GLY A 64 -19.49 -0.41 6.00
N ASP A 65 -18.87 0.76 6.17
CA ASP A 65 -19.24 1.96 5.41
C ASP A 65 -18.99 1.78 3.92
N ALA A 66 -17.86 1.19 3.54
CA ALA A 66 -17.57 0.87 2.14
C ALA A 66 -18.59 -0.11 1.55
N TYR A 67 -18.94 -1.16 2.29
CA TYR A 67 -19.94 -2.13 1.89
C TYR A 67 -21.33 -1.49 1.79
N HIS A 68 -21.72 -0.66 2.75
CA HIS A 68 -22.98 0.08 2.73
C HIS A 68 -23.12 0.96 1.48
N ARG A 69 -22.08 1.73 1.15
CA ARG A 69 -22.08 2.60 -0.05
C ARG A 69 -22.31 1.79 -1.33
N ASN A 70 -21.74 0.61 -1.43
CA ASN A 70 -21.82 -0.23 -2.63
C ASN A 70 -23.07 -1.14 -2.65
N ASN A 71 -23.59 -1.53 -1.48
CA ASN A 71 -24.64 -2.53 -1.32
C ASN A 71 -25.72 -2.09 -0.31
N PRO A 72 -26.42 -0.96 -0.54
CA PRO A 72 -27.33 -0.39 0.46
C PRO A 72 -28.55 -1.25 0.77
N LYS A 73 -28.99 -2.12 -0.14
CA LYS A 73 -30.09 -3.06 0.10
C LYS A 73 -29.66 -4.18 1.06
N ASP A 74 -28.51 -4.77 0.82
CA ASP A 74 -27.97 -5.87 1.63
C ASP A 74 -27.54 -5.36 3.01
N TRP A 75 -26.98 -4.14 3.06
CA TRP A 75 -26.63 -3.47 4.31
C TRP A 75 -27.80 -3.40 5.29
N LYS A 76 -29.02 -3.10 4.81
CA LYS A 76 -30.22 -3.06 5.69
C LYS A 76 -30.47 -4.36 6.43
N VAL A 77 -30.07 -5.50 5.86
CA VAL A 77 -30.23 -6.84 6.42
C VAL A 77 -29.13 -7.17 7.41
N ILE A 78 -27.88 -6.78 7.11
CA ILE A 78 -26.70 -7.22 7.86
C ILE A 78 -26.19 -6.19 8.88
N GLN A 79 -26.57 -4.91 8.78
CA GLN A 79 -26.03 -3.82 9.61
C GLN A 79 -26.11 -4.08 11.12
N SER A 80 -27.19 -4.72 11.58
CA SER A 80 -27.40 -5.03 13.01
C SER A 80 -26.49 -6.16 13.51
N LYS A 81 -25.92 -6.95 12.60
CA LYS A 81 -25.01 -8.07 12.86
C LYS A 81 -23.61 -7.79 12.33
N TRP A 82 -23.32 -6.55 11.89
CA TRP A 82 -22.07 -6.23 11.22
C TRP A 82 -20.86 -6.60 12.07
N MET A 83 -20.89 -6.25 13.36
CA MET A 83 -19.78 -6.53 14.28
C MET A 83 -19.65 -8.02 14.62
N ASP A 84 -20.67 -8.84 14.37
CA ASP A 84 -20.59 -10.30 14.51
C ASP A 84 -19.93 -10.96 13.31
N ILE A 85 -20.17 -10.43 12.11
CA ILE A 85 -19.64 -11.01 10.85
C ILE A 85 -18.27 -10.43 10.47
N TYR A 86 -18.00 -9.18 10.85
CA TYR A 86 -16.77 -8.46 10.49
C TYR A 86 -15.47 -9.22 10.81
N PRO A 87 -15.32 -9.85 12.00
CA PRO A 87 -14.11 -10.58 12.35
C PRO A 87 -13.72 -11.72 11.39
N ASP A 88 -14.68 -12.25 10.63
CA ASP A 88 -14.48 -13.41 9.75
C ASP A 88 -14.46 -13.03 8.26
N ILE A 89 -14.55 -11.73 7.95
CA ILE A 89 -14.46 -11.25 6.57
C ILE A 89 -13.00 -11.40 6.09
N PRO A 90 -12.75 -12.07 4.96
CA PRO A 90 -11.42 -12.09 4.37
C PRO A 90 -11.04 -10.69 3.86
N ILE A 91 -9.89 -10.20 4.27
CA ILE A 91 -9.31 -8.93 3.83
C ILE A 91 -8.09 -9.21 2.95
N GLU A 92 -8.14 -8.71 1.72
CA GLU A 92 -7.03 -8.74 0.77
C GLU A 92 -6.26 -7.43 0.85
N VAL A 93 -4.94 -7.51 0.96
CA VAL A 93 -4.04 -6.35 1.00
C VAL A 93 -3.14 -6.41 -0.22
N THR A 94 -3.07 -5.32 -0.96
CA THR A 94 -2.18 -5.17 -2.11
C THR A 94 -1.38 -3.88 -1.97
N VAL A 95 -0.07 -3.97 -2.15
CA VAL A 95 0.85 -2.82 -2.06
C VAL A 95 1.62 -2.70 -3.38
N GLU A 96 1.62 -1.49 -3.93
CA GLU A 96 2.36 -1.12 -5.13
C GLU A 96 3.30 0.04 -4.81
N THR A 97 4.59 -0.26 -4.71
CA THR A 97 5.64 0.74 -4.48
C THR A 97 6.31 1.14 -5.78
N GLU A 98 6.50 2.44 -5.95
CA GLU A 98 7.31 3.08 -6.98
C GLU A 98 8.46 3.81 -6.30
N ILE A 99 9.71 3.50 -6.66
CA ILE A 99 10.90 4.15 -6.09
C ILE A 99 11.62 4.92 -7.19
N HIS A 100 11.82 6.22 -6.95
CA HIS A 100 12.62 7.08 -7.82
C HIS A 100 14.00 7.29 -7.23
N ASN A 101 15.05 7.20 -8.04
CA ASN A 101 16.40 7.56 -7.62
C ASN A 101 16.56 9.09 -7.66
N ALA A 102 16.92 9.72 -6.54
CA ALA A 102 17.14 11.16 -6.46
C ALA A 102 18.23 11.64 -7.44
N GLY A 103 19.23 10.81 -7.73
CA GLY A 103 20.24 11.09 -8.76
C GLY A 103 19.61 11.30 -10.14
N SER A 104 18.61 10.48 -10.52
CA SER A 104 17.87 10.62 -11.77
C SER A 104 16.91 11.82 -11.76
N ILE A 105 16.37 12.21 -10.61
CA ILE A 105 15.52 13.41 -10.47
C ILE A 105 16.36 14.69 -10.61
N ILE A 106 17.54 14.73 -9.98
CA ILE A 106 18.45 15.90 -10.04
C ILE A 106 19.08 16.01 -11.44
N LEU A 107 19.38 14.88 -12.10
CA LEU A 107 19.92 14.84 -13.46
C LEU A 107 18.86 14.90 -14.56
N SER A 108 17.56 14.93 -14.22
CA SER A 108 16.50 15.20 -15.19
C SER A 108 16.70 16.62 -15.72
N PRO A 109 17.11 16.81 -16.99
CA PRO A 109 17.21 18.14 -17.54
C PRO A 109 15.81 18.72 -17.54
N LYS A 110 15.59 19.80 -16.80
CA LYS A 110 14.41 20.62 -17.03
C LYS A 110 14.49 21.11 -18.48
N ALA A 111 13.62 20.52 -19.28
CA ALA A 111 13.08 21.06 -20.50
C ALA A 111 14.05 21.17 -21.69
N GLU A 112 13.59 20.61 -22.80
CA GLU A 112 13.57 21.31 -24.08
C GLU A 112 13.09 22.76 -23.85
N VAL A 113 14.01 23.67 -23.53
CA VAL A 113 13.81 25.10 -23.76
C VAL A 113 15.04 25.60 -24.48
N GLU A 114 14.79 26.01 -25.71
CA GLU A 114 15.62 26.85 -26.57
C GLU A 114 16.94 26.23 -27.01
N ASN A 115 16.91 25.53 -28.15
CA ASN A 115 17.79 25.93 -29.23
C ASN A 115 17.29 25.48 -30.60
N LYS A 116 16.77 26.49 -31.31
CA LYS A 116 16.88 26.78 -32.75
C LYS A 116 15.71 26.45 -33.66
#